data_AF-A0A1E5XT56-F1
#
_entry.id   AF-A0A1E5XT56-F1
#
_cell.length_a   1.000
_cell.length_b   1.000
_cell.length_c   1.000
_cell.angle_alpha   90.00
_cell.angle_beta   90.00
_cell.angle_gamma   90.00
#
_symmetry.space_group_name_H-M   'P 1'
#
loop_
_entity.id
_entity.type
_entity.pdbx_description
1 polymer ?
#
loop_
_entity_poly.entity_id
_entity_poly.type
_entity_poly.pdbx_seq_one_letter_code
_entity_poly.pdbx_strand_id
1 'polypeptide(L)'
;MKREAILGVLTGINLVLLLGIGVTQVLPAIAQGTPGPLRGNGLEIIDGAGRVRASIGIQPAAEGASETVLFRLIHPNGQPSVKIGASLTGAGLSFVGGDDASYIILEAEGPETQLRLVEQEGREQVLAP
;
A
#
# COMPACT_ATOMS: atom_id res chain seq x y z
N MET A 1 58.99 -14.20 -11.06
CA MET A 1 58.46 -14.27 -12.46
C MET A 1 57.17 -15.09 -12.60
N LYS A 2 57.10 -16.40 -12.33
CA LYS A 2 55.85 -17.19 -12.56
C LYS A 2 54.67 -16.81 -11.64
N ARG A 3 54.92 -16.54 -10.34
CA ARG A 3 53.86 -16.15 -9.39
C ARG A 3 53.32 -14.75 -9.64
N GLU A 4 54.19 -13.80 -10.00
CA GLU A 4 53.80 -12.42 -10.35
C GLU A 4 52.94 -12.39 -11.62
N ALA A 5 53.27 -13.21 -12.62
CA ALA A 5 52.45 -13.35 -13.83
C ALA A 5 51.05 -13.91 -13.52
N ILE A 6 50.95 -14.92 -12.65
CA ILE A 6 49.66 -15.48 -12.23
C ILE A 6 48.80 -14.44 -11.48
N LEU A 7 49.41 -13.67 -10.57
CA LEU A 7 48.72 -12.60 -9.85
C LEU A 7 48.28 -11.47 -10.78
N GLY A 8 49.09 -11.12 -11.78
CA GLY A 8 48.74 -10.15 -12.81
C GLY A 8 47.54 -10.59 -13.64
N VAL A 9 47.52 -11.86 -14.09
CA VAL A 9 46.39 -12.44 -14.83
C VAL A 9 45.12 -12.45 -13.98
N LEU A 10 45.22 -12.89 -12.72
CA LEU A 10 44.07 -12.94 -11.81
C LEU A 10 43.50 -11.54 -11.53
N THR A 11 44.37 -10.54 -11.39
CA THR A 11 43.97 -9.14 -11.21
C THR A 11 43.27 -8.60 -12.45
N GLY A 12 43.78 -8.92 -13.65
CA GLY A 12 43.14 -8.56 -14.92
C GLY A 12 41.75 -9.18 -15.05
N ILE A 13 41.60 -10.47 -14.71
CA ILE A 13 40.30 -11.16 -14.71
C ILE A 13 39.33 -10.49 -13.72
N ASN A 14 39.78 -10.22 -12.50
CA ASN A 14 38.94 -9.55 -11.50
C ASN A 14 38.51 -8.15 -11.94
N LEU A 15 39.38 -7.39 -12.62
CA LEU A 15 39.04 -6.07 -13.14
C LEU A 15 38.01 -6.15 -14.26
N VAL A 16 38.14 -7.11 -15.19
CA VAL A 16 37.17 -7.33 -16.26
C VAL A 16 35.81 -7.74 -15.70
N LEU A 17 35.80 -8.63 -14.70
CA LEU A 17 34.57 -9.03 -14.01
C LEU A 17 33.93 -7.84 -13.27
N LEU A 18 34.73 -7.04 -12.56
CA LEU A 18 34.26 -5.86 -11.84
C LEU A 18 33.61 -4.83 -12.78
N LEU A 19 34.28 -4.53 -13.90
CA LEU A 19 33.76 -3.60 -14.90
C LEU A 19 32.52 -4.16 -15.60
N GLY A 20 32.52 -5.43 -15.96
CA GLY A 20 31.37 -6.08 -16.61
C GLY A 20 30.13 -6.10 -15.72
N ILE A 21 30.27 -6.47 -14.44
CA ILE A 21 29.16 -6.52 -13.48
C ILE A 21 28.72 -5.11 -13.08
N GLY A 22 29.67 -4.20 -12.87
CA GLY A 22 29.36 -2.80 -12.52
C GLY A 22 28.54 -2.12 -13.61
N VAL A 23 28.87 -2.33 -14.88
CA VAL A 23 28.12 -1.76 -16.01
C VAL A 23 26.70 -2.34 -16.09
N THR A 24 26.50 -3.64 -15.85
CA THR A 24 25.16 -4.25 -15.91
C THR A 24 24.27 -3.90 -14.71
N GLN A 25 24.84 -3.59 -13.55
CA GLN A 25 24.06 -3.20 -12.36
C GLN A 25 23.73 -1.71 -12.30
N VAL A 26 24.51 -0.84 -12.95
CA VAL A 26 24.30 0.62 -12.93
C VAL A 26 23.44 1.11 -14.10
N LEU A 27 23.28 0.30 -15.16
CA LEU A 27 22.32 0.61 -16.21
C LEU A 27 20.90 0.48 -15.65
N PRO A 28 20.07 1.55 -15.67
CA PRO A 28 18.67 1.42 -15.31
C PRO A 28 18.06 0.37 -16.22
N ALA A 29 17.34 -0.60 -15.63
CA ALA A 29 16.55 -1.55 -16.40
C ALA A 29 15.50 -0.76 -17.21
N ILE A 30 15.79 -0.50 -18.48
CA ILE A 30 14.83 0.08 -19.42
C ILE A 30 13.80 -1.02 -19.69
N ALA A 31 12.70 -0.99 -18.94
CA ALA A 31 11.61 -1.93 -19.12
C ALA A 31 11.01 -1.76 -20.53
N GLN A 32 11.28 -2.70 -21.43
CA GLN A 32 10.73 -2.71 -22.79
C GLN A 32 9.31 -3.30 -22.87
N GLY A 33 8.46 -2.97 -21.92
CA GLY A 33 7.08 -3.45 -21.89
C GLY A 33 6.13 -2.35 -21.42
N THR A 34 4.91 -2.36 -21.95
CA THR A 34 3.80 -1.58 -21.39
C THR A 34 3.71 -1.87 -19.89
N PRO A 35 3.66 -0.85 -19.01
CA PRO A 35 3.58 -1.07 -17.58
C PRO A 35 2.38 -1.98 -17.26
N GLY A 36 2.68 -3.14 -16.67
CA GLY A 36 1.66 -4.05 -16.16
C GLY A 36 1.10 -3.57 -14.82
N PRO A 37 0.05 -4.22 -14.29
CA PRO A 37 -0.46 -3.94 -12.95
C PRO A 37 0.63 -4.09 -11.89
N LEU A 38 0.71 -3.15 -10.95
CA LEU A 38 1.56 -3.27 -9.77
C LEU A 38 1.05 -4.43 -8.90
N ARG A 39 1.92 -5.39 -8.59
CA ARG A 39 1.60 -6.55 -7.75
C ARG A 39 2.36 -6.44 -6.43
N GLY A 40 1.60 -6.41 -5.34
CA GLY A 40 2.13 -6.35 -3.98
C GLY A 40 1.00 -6.60 -2.98
N ASN A 41 1.36 -6.76 -1.72
CA ASN A 41 0.42 -6.88 -0.60
C ASN A 41 0.06 -5.53 0.05
N GLY A 42 0.72 -4.45 -0.38
CA GLY A 42 0.41 -3.10 0.02
C GLY A 42 1.08 -2.04 -0.84
N LEU A 43 0.55 -0.82 -0.78
CA LEU A 43 1.11 0.38 -1.38
C LEU A 43 0.77 1.58 -0.50
N GLU A 44 1.76 2.43 -0.27
CA GLU A 44 1.65 3.65 0.54
C GLU A 44 2.05 4.88 -0.27
N ILE A 45 1.30 5.96 -0.09
CA ILE A 45 1.66 7.29 -0.58
C ILE A 45 2.16 8.08 0.62
N ILE A 46 3.39 8.61 0.53
CA ILE A 46 4.07 9.34 1.61
C ILE A 46 4.27 10.80 1.20
N ASP A 47 4.04 11.75 2.11
CA ASP A 47 4.30 13.18 1.85
C ASP A 47 5.77 13.58 2.05
N GLY A 48 6.10 14.84 1.74
CA GLY A 48 7.46 15.37 1.87
C GLY A 48 8.01 15.40 3.30
N ALA A 49 7.16 15.20 4.32
CA ALA A 49 7.57 15.08 5.72
C ALA A 49 7.69 13.61 6.18
N GLY A 50 7.51 12.64 5.28
CA GLY A 50 7.59 11.22 5.61
C GLY A 50 6.30 10.63 6.18
N ARG A 51 5.16 11.34 6.12
CA ARG A 51 3.88 10.87 6.66
C ARG A 51 3.08 10.12 5.61
N VAL A 52 2.47 9.00 5.97
CA VAL A 52 1.56 8.26 5.08
C VAL A 52 0.27 9.06 4.86
N ARG A 53 -0.10 9.29 3.60
CA ARG A 53 -1.28 10.04 3.15
C ARG A 53 -2.34 9.16 2.50
N ALA A 54 -1.92 8.02 1.98
CA ALA A 54 -2.83 6.97 1.56
C ALA A 54 -2.16 5.62 1.74
N SER A 55 -2.97 4.60 2.02
CA SER A 55 -2.50 3.22 2.00
C SER A 55 -3.56 2.31 1.37
N ILE A 56 -3.12 1.37 0.55
CA ILE A 56 -3.88 0.20 0.15
C ILE A 56 -3.12 -1.02 0.69
N GLY A 57 -3.81 -1.93 1.36
CA GLY A 57 -3.13 -3.08 1.95
C GLY A 57 -4.09 -4.17 2.39
N ILE A 58 -3.53 -5.35 2.57
CA ILE A 58 -4.22 -6.53 3.06
C ILE A 58 -4.11 -6.56 4.59
N GLN A 59 -5.26 -6.53 5.27
CA GLN A 59 -5.35 -6.77 6.71
C GLN A 59 -5.59 -8.26 6.94
N PRO A 60 -4.69 -8.95 7.67
CA PRO A 60 -4.87 -10.37 7.95
C PRO A 60 -6.13 -10.60 8.79
N ALA A 61 -6.74 -11.75 8.57
CA ALA A 61 -7.82 -12.26 9.42
C ALA A 61 -7.36 -12.38 10.88
N ALA A 62 -8.18 -11.89 11.81
CA ALA A 62 -8.15 -12.37 13.19
C ALA A 62 -8.76 -13.78 13.27
N GLU A 63 -8.58 -14.51 14.37
CA GLU A 63 -9.19 -15.83 14.55
C GLU A 63 -10.71 -15.77 14.31
N GLY A 64 -11.20 -16.54 13.32
CA GLY A 64 -12.61 -16.58 12.92
C GLY A 64 -13.07 -15.47 11.98
N ALA A 65 -12.20 -14.54 11.56
CA ALA A 65 -12.51 -13.48 10.60
C ALA A 65 -11.96 -13.79 9.20
N SER A 66 -12.42 -13.03 8.20
CA SER A 66 -11.85 -13.08 6.84
C SER A 66 -10.80 -12.00 6.64
N GLU A 67 -9.86 -12.27 5.72
CA GLU A 67 -8.94 -11.26 5.21
C GLU A 67 -9.73 -10.06 4.67
N THR A 68 -9.22 -8.85 4.90
CA THR A 68 -9.86 -7.61 4.44
C THR A 68 -8.87 -6.75 3.66
N VAL A 69 -9.22 -6.37 2.44
CA VAL A 69 -8.48 -5.36 1.68
C VAL A 69 -8.96 -3.99 2.14
N LEU A 70 -8.03 -3.13 2.54
CA LEU A 70 -8.32 -1.79 3.04
C LEU A 70 -7.60 -0.73 2.22
N PHE A 71 -8.37 0.24 1.71
CA PHE A 71 -7.86 1.49 1.18
C PHE A 71 -8.20 2.64 2.13
N ARG A 72 -7.21 3.46 2.46
CA ARG A 72 -7.33 4.55 3.43
C ARG A 72 -6.76 5.83 2.84
N LEU A 73 -7.47 6.95 2.98
CA LEU A 73 -6.92 8.29 2.83
C LEU A 73 -6.74 8.90 4.21
N ILE A 74 -5.50 9.30 4.51
CA ILE A 74 -5.06 9.65 5.85
C ILE A 74 -4.88 11.17 5.93
N HIS A 75 -5.60 11.77 6.87
CA HIS A 75 -5.53 13.19 7.18
C HIS A 75 -4.16 13.51 7.81
N PRO A 76 -3.64 14.75 7.69
CA PRO A 76 -2.35 15.13 8.29
C PRO A 76 -2.22 14.90 9.80
N ASN A 77 -3.32 14.78 10.54
CA ASN A 77 -3.35 14.43 11.97
C ASN A 77 -3.16 12.91 12.23
N GLY A 78 -3.11 12.09 11.18
CA GLY A 78 -2.90 10.64 11.25
C GLY A 78 -4.18 9.80 11.23
N GLN A 79 -5.37 10.39 11.32
CA GLN A 79 -6.62 9.64 11.24
C GLN A 79 -7.07 9.43 9.77
N PRO A 80 -7.53 8.23 9.37
CA PRO A 80 -8.14 8.02 8.06
C PRO A 80 -9.48 8.77 7.92
N SER A 81 -9.55 9.76 7.03
CA SER A 81 -10.82 10.46 6.71
C SER A 81 -11.66 9.70 5.69
N VAL A 82 -11.04 8.86 4.87
CA VAL A 82 -11.76 7.97 3.95
C VAL A 82 -11.23 6.56 4.14
N LYS A 83 -12.14 5.60 4.24
CA LYS A 83 -11.80 4.19 4.32
C LYS A 83 -12.71 3.40 3.38
N ILE A 84 -12.13 2.57 2.54
CA ILE A 84 -12.83 1.57 1.75
C ILE A 84 -12.33 0.21 2.20
N GLY A 85 -13.25 -0.70 2.52
CA GLY A 85 -12.94 -2.05 2.92
C GLY A 85 -13.74 -3.07 2.13
N ALA A 86 -13.12 -4.20 1.84
CA ALA A 86 -13.79 -5.37 1.30
C ALA A 86 -13.21 -6.63 1.93
N SER A 87 -14.09 -7.51 2.40
CA SER A 87 -13.78 -8.81 2.98
C SER A 87 -14.58 -9.89 2.23
N LEU A 88 -14.51 -11.13 2.72
CA LEU A 88 -15.34 -12.22 2.20
C LEU A 88 -16.83 -12.01 2.43
N THR A 89 -17.21 -11.40 3.56
CA THR A 89 -18.60 -11.32 4.02
C THR A 89 -19.24 -9.96 3.77
N GLY A 90 -18.44 -8.93 3.49
CA GLY A 90 -18.95 -7.59 3.35
C GLY A 90 -17.99 -6.60 2.70
N ALA A 91 -18.51 -5.40 2.49
CA ALA A 91 -17.75 -4.26 2.00
C ALA A 91 -18.32 -2.97 2.57
N GLY A 92 -17.48 -1.95 2.69
CA GLY A 92 -17.90 -0.66 3.21
C GLY A 92 -17.04 0.49 2.73
N LEU A 93 -17.64 1.68 2.76
CA LEU A 93 -17.02 2.97 2.52
C LEU A 93 -17.41 3.89 3.65
N SER A 94 -16.43 4.51 4.30
CA SER A 94 -16.67 5.50 5.33
C SER A 94 -15.98 6.82 5.02
N PHE A 95 -16.66 7.92 5.34
CA PHE A 95 -16.10 9.27 5.40
C PHE A 95 -16.18 9.75 6.84
N VAL A 96 -15.07 10.23 7.39
CA VAL A 96 -15.01 10.84 8.73
C VAL A 96 -14.76 12.33 8.54
N GLY A 97 -15.58 13.15 9.19
CA GLY A 97 -15.45 14.60 9.19
C GLY A 97 -14.19 15.05 9.93
N GLY A 98 -13.72 16.27 9.64
CA GLY A 98 -12.51 16.82 10.26
C GLY A 98 -12.63 17.13 11.76
N ASP A 99 -13.80 16.91 12.35
CA ASP A 99 -14.09 17.00 13.78
C ASP A 99 -13.92 15.66 14.52
N ASP A 100 -13.58 14.59 13.78
CA ASP A 100 -13.43 13.21 14.25
C ASP A 100 -14.69 12.64 14.96
N ALA A 101 -15.84 13.31 14.82
CA ALA A 101 -17.10 12.97 15.48
C ALA A 101 -18.22 12.69 14.48
N SER A 102 -18.25 13.45 13.39
CA SER A 102 -19.19 13.25 12.29
C SER A 102 -18.68 12.20 11.31
N TYR A 103 -19.58 11.34 10.82
CA TYR A 103 -19.22 10.35 9.81
C TYR A 103 -20.39 9.86 8.98
N ILE A 104 -20.08 9.35 7.80
CA ILE A 104 -20.99 8.63 6.91
C ILE A 104 -20.40 7.25 6.67
N ILE A 105 -21.21 6.19 6.79
CA ILE A 105 -20.83 4.82 6.49
C ILE A 105 -21.86 4.22 5.54
N LEU A 106 -21.39 3.81 4.36
CA LEU A 106 -22.13 2.96 3.43
C LEU A 106 -21.57 1.56 3.57
N GLU A 107 -22.40 0.58 3.93
CA GLU A 107 -21.94 -0.79 4.14
C GLU A 107 -22.93 -1.83 3.66
N ALA A 108 -22.37 -2.97 3.27
CA ALA A 108 -23.08 -4.20 3.00
C ALA A 108 -22.39 -5.34 3.76
N GLU A 109 -23.15 -6.07 4.55
CA GLU A 109 -22.67 -7.23 5.33
C GLU A 109 -23.65 -8.38 5.15
N GLY A 110 -23.18 -9.49 4.58
CA GLY A 110 -24.05 -10.57 4.17
C GLY A 110 -25.18 -10.09 3.23
N PRO A 111 -26.46 -10.34 3.55
CA PRO A 111 -27.59 -9.87 2.76
C PRO A 111 -28.05 -8.44 3.12
N GLU A 112 -27.48 -7.83 4.17
CA GLU A 112 -27.93 -6.54 4.70
C GLU A 112 -27.16 -5.39 4.04
N THR A 113 -27.86 -4.28 3.80
CA THR A 113 -27.26 -3.06 3.26
C THR A 113 -27.80 -1.85 4.02
N GLN A 114 -26.93 -0.89 4.35
CA GLN A 114 -27.35 0.32 5.02
C GLN A 114 -26.43 1.51 4.73
N LEU A 115 -26.99 2.70 4.91
CA LEU A 115 -26.28 3.97 4.95
C LEU A 115 -26.54 4.61 6.33
N ARG A 116 -25.48 4.78 7.11
CA ARG A 116 -25.51 5.45 8.42
C ARG A 116 -24.84 6.81 8.34
N LEU A 117 -25.51 7.83 8.88
CA LEU A 117 -25.02 9.20 9.00
C LEU A 117 -25.03 9.60 10.46
N VAL A 118 -23.92 10.17 10.94
CA VAL A 118 -23.79 10.69 12.31
C VAL A 118 -23.20 12.10 12.25
N GLU A 119 -23.85 13.02 12.94
CA GLU A 119 -23.39 14.41 13.12
C GLU A 119 -22.59 14.57 14.41
N GLN A 120 -21.87 15.68 14.54
CA GLN A 120 -21.06 16.01 15.73
C GLN A 120 -21.85 15.94 17.05
N GLU A 121 -23.12 16.36 17.03
CA GLU A 121 -24.01 16.39 18.20
C GLU A 121 -24.57 15.00 18.56
N GLY A 122 -24.15 13.94 17.85
CA GLY A 122 -24.61 12.57 18.06
C GLY A 122 -25.95 12.26 17.41
N ARG A 123 -26.50 13.18 16.60
CA ARG A 123 -27.70 12.92 15.79
C ARG A 123 -27.38 11.86 14.73
N GLU A 124 -28.11 10.76 14.76
CA GLU A 124 -27.92 9.61 13.88
C GLU A 124 -29.12 9.39 12.97
N GLN A 125 -28.84 9.02 11.71
CA GLN A 125 -29.84 8.56 10.74
C GLN A 125 -29.32 7.30 10.04
N VAL A 126 -30.15 6.25 10.03
CA VAL A 126 -29.90 5.01 9.31
C VAL A 126 -30.93 4.84 8.21
N LEU A 127 -30.45 4.55 6.99
CA LEU A 127 -31.25 4.27 5.81
C LEU A 127 -30.97 2.83 5.37
N ALA A 128 -32.02 2.00 5.32
CA ALA A 128 -31.99 0.62 4.84
C ALA A 128 -33.12 0.41 3.82
N PRO A 129 -33.05 -0.63 2.95
CA PRO A 129 -34.07 -0.95 1.95
C PRO A 129 -35.48 -1.21 2.51
#